data_AF-A0AAE5CPM2-F1
#
_entry.id   AF-A0AAE5CPM2-F1
#
_cell.length_a   1.000
_cell.length_b   1.000
_cell.length_c   1.000
_cell.angle_alpha   90.00
_cell.angle_beta   90.00
_cell.angle_gamma   90.00
#
_symmetry.space_group_name_H-M   'P 1'
#
loop_
_entity.id
_entity.type
_entity.pdbx_description
1 polymer ?
#
loop_
_entity_poly.entity_id
_entity_poly.type
_entity_poly.pdbx_seq_one_letter_code
_entity_poly.pdbx_strand_id
1 'polypeptide(L)'
;MLASFRSAEGAPESGCEGSASPASVEGSGNCGETPDGPVASTSGFPIPLAEANLKPRLRMAAWYYYASLLNYLVVGGSNRAELYVGYSTKHGDSGVDIMPLGNLTKGEVREMAAYLGVPKKILEKAPSAGLWRGQTDEEEMGITYRDLDRYLLGQPVPQDVREKIERRHRNSEHKRRMPPVPDVI
;
A
#
# COMPACT_ATOMS: atom_id res chain seq x y z
N MET A 1 -20.61 -11.97 12.62
CA MET A 1 -21.46 -12.34 13.78
C MET A 1 -22.08 -13.70 13.45
N LEU A 2 -21.62 -14.87 13.89
CA LEU A 2 -20.68 -15.33 14.91
C LEU A 2 -19.68 -16.31 14.27
N ALA A 3 -18.38 -16.22 14.60
CA ALA A 3 -17.47 -17.35 14.48
C ALA A 3 -17.43 -18.03 15.85
N SER A 4 -17.89 -19.28 15.89
CA SER A 4 -17.95 -20.11 17.08
C SER A 4 -16.54 -20.35 17.63
N PHE A 5 -16.32 -19.97 18.89
CA PHE A 5 -15.12 -20.31 19.66
C PHE A 5 -15.06 -21.83 19.85
N ARG A 6 -14.02 -22.48 19.30
CA ARG A 6 -13.53 -23.76 19.84
C ARG A 6 -12.18 -23.50 20.50
N SER A 7 -12.12 -23.82 21.79
CA SER A 7 -10.92 -23.78 22.61
C SER A 7 -9.78 -24.55 21.94
N ALA A 8 -8.59 -23.94 21.92
CA ALA A 8 -7.36 -24.60 21.53
C ALA A 8 -6.92 -25.52 22.68
N GLU A 9 -7.13 -26.83 22.52
CA GLU A 9 -6.50 -27.86 23.33
C GLU A 9 -5.55 -28.69 22.45
N GLY A 10 -4.28 -28.76 22.85
CA GLY A 10 -3.34 -29.84 22.57
C GLY A 10 -2.97 -30.10 21.11
N ALA A 11 -1.84 -29.55 20.64
CA ALA A 11 -1.11 -30.12 19.52
C ALA A 11 -0.19 -31.24 20.07
N PRO A 12 -0.34 -32.52 19.66
CA PRO A 12 0.66 -33.54 19.94
C PRO A 12 1.79 -33.44 18.91
N GLU A 13 3.03 -33.49 19.40
CA GLU A 13 4.21 -33.73 18.58
C GLU A 13 4.12 -35.15 17.97
N SER A 14 4.20 -35.26 16.64
CA SER A 14 4.35 -36.56 15.97
C SER A 14 5.64 -36.55 15.15
N GLY A 15 6.61 -37.33 15.63
CA GLY A 15 7.87 -37.61 14.94
C GLY A 15 7.65 -38.37 13.64
N CYS A 16 8.38 -37.95 12.61
CA CYS A 16 8.52 -38.71 11.37
C CYS A 16 9.79 -39.56 11.46
N GLU A 17 9.61 -40.85 11.77
CA GLU A 17 10.56 -41.91 11.40
C GLU A 17 9.82 -42.92 10.53
N GLY A 18 10.35 -43.20 9.34
CA GLY A 18 9.70 -44.09 8.39
C GLY A 18 10.42 -44.14 7.04
N SER A 19 11.53 -44.87 7.03
CA SER A 19 12.30 -45.27 5.86
C SER A 19 11.50 -46.09 4.84
N ALA A 20 11.57 -45.73 3.55
CA ALA A 20 11.42 -46.67 2.44
C ALA A 20 11.98 -46.08 1.13
N SER A 21 12.90 -46.80 0.50
CA SER A 21 13.39 -46.64 -0.87
C SER A 21 13.84 -48.04 -1.35
N PRO A 22 13.99 -48.35 -2.65
CA PRO A 22 13.54 -47.66 -3.88
C PRO A 22 12.67 -48.58 -4.76
N ALA A 23 11.87 -48.00 -5.67
CA ALA A 23 11.42 -48.69 -6.87
C ALA A 23 11.63 -47.79 -8.08
N SER A 24 12.53 -48.25 -8.94
CA SER A 24 13.03 -47.62 -10.14
C SER A 24 11.92 -47.43 -11.17
N VAL A 25 11.69 -46.19 -11.60
CA VAL A 25 11.05 -45.89 -12.87
C VAL A 25 11.97 -44.91 -13.58
N GLU A 26 12.70 -45.44 -14.55
CA GLU A 26 13.51 -44.66 -15.48
C GLU A 26 12.58 -43.82 -16.36
N GLY A 27 12.60 -42.52 -16.12
CA GLY A 27 12.02 -41.50 -16.98
C GLY A 27 12.97 -40.32 -16.98
N SER A 28 13.81 -40.23 -18.01
CA SER A 28 14.75 -39.13 -18.25
C SER A 28 13.98 -37.84 -18.56
N GLY A 29 13.41 -37.22 -17.53
CA GLY A 29 12.94 -35.85 -17.53
C GLY A 29 14.00 -35.01 -16.84
N ASN A 30 14.83 -34.34 -17.63
CA ASN A 30 15.83 -33.39 -17.16
C ASN A 30 15.15 -32.42 -16.17
N CYS A 31 15.42 -32.58 -14.87
CA CYS A 31 15.10 -31.57 -13.86
C CYS A 31 16.02 -30.39 -14.13
N GLY A 32 15.64 -29.59 -15.13
CA GLY A 32 16.30 -28.36 -15.48
C GLY A 32 16.38 -27.51 -14.23
N GLU A 33 17.61 -27.24 -13.83
CA GLU A 33 17.99 -26.15 -12.94
C GLU A 33 17.04 -24.98 -13.17
N THR A 34 16.29 -24.59 -12.14
CA THR A 34 15.64 -23.28 -12.18
C THR A 34 16.76 -22.29 -12.45
N PRO A 35 16.71 -21.48 -13.52
CA PRO A 35 17.76 -20.50 -13.72
C PRO A 35 17.65 -19.53 -12.54
N ASP A 36 18.57 -19.65 -11.58
CA ASP A 36 18.91 -18.61 -10.60
C ASP A 36 19.60 -17.44 -11.33
N GLY A 37 19.01 -17.03 -12.45
CA GLY A 37 19.39 -15.86 -13.22
C GLY A 37 18.60 -14.65 -12.71
N PRO A 38 19.18 -13.45 -12.78
CA PRO A 38 18.44 -12.24 -12.42
C PRO A 38 17.19 -12.19 -13.30
N VAL A 39 16.01 -12.11 -12.68
CA VAL A 39 14.75 -11.82 -13.36
C VAL A 39 15.03 -10.59 -14.21
N ALA A 40 15.03 -10.77 -15.54
CA ALA A 40 15.52 -9.78 -16.48
C ALA A 40 14.88 -8.43 -16.14
N SER A 41 15.71 -7.46 -15.74
CA SER A 41 15.25 -6.11 -15.48
C SER A 41 14.68 -5.59 -16.79
N THR A 42 13.35 -5.51 -16.88
CA THR A 42 12.67 -4.85 -17.99
C THR A 42 13.08 -3.39 -17.97
N SER A 43 14.05 -3.10 -18.83
CA SER A 43 14.59 -1.79 -19.11
C SER A 43 13.47 -0.87 -19.62
N GLY A 44 13.27 0.24 -18.92
CA GLY A 44 12.84 1.50 -19.54
C GLY A 44 11.35 1.73 -19.77
N PHE A 45 10.45 0.82 -19.40
CA PHE A 45 9.01 1.10 -19.46
C PHE A 45 8.42 1.22 -18.05
N PRO A 46 7.62 2.27 -17.75
CA PRO A 46 6.91 2.35 -16.48
C PRO A 46 6.05 1.09 -16.35
N ILE A 47 6.20 0.40 -15.22
CA ILE A 47 5.37 -0.75 -14.87
C ILE A 47 3.91 -0.38 -15.16
N PRO A 48 3.14 -1.21 -15.89
CA PRO A 48 1.75 -0.89 -16.17
C PRO A 48 1.02 -0.53 -14.89
N LEU A 49 0.21 0.52 -14.91
CA LEU A 49 -0.52 1.01 -13.74
C LEU A 49 -1.33 -0.11 -13.05
N ALA A 50 -1.76 -1.12 -13.80
CA ALA A 50 -2.37 -2.34 -13.28
C ALA A 50 -1.46 -3.10 -12.30
N GLU A 51 -0.21 -3.35 -12.68
CA GLU A 51 0.78 -4.06 -11.84
C GLU A 51 1.22 -3.19 -10.66
N ALA A 52 1.40 -1.88 -10.88
CA ALA A 52 1.70 -0.93 -9.80
C ALA A 52 0.61 -0.96 -8.71
N ASN A 53 -0.67 -1.01 -9.10
CA ASN A 53 -1.79 -1.09 -8.16
C ASN A 53 -2.03 -2.49 -7.59
N LEU A 54 -1.47 -3.55 -8.17
CA LEU A 54 -1.61 -4.90 -7.63
C LEU A 54 -0.89 -5.01 -6.28
N LYS A 55 0.31 -4.42 -6.14
CA LYS A 55 1.13 -4.52 -4.92
C LYS A 55 0.41 -3.95 -3.68
N PRO A 56 -0.16 -2.73 -3.68
CA PRO A 56 -0.91 -2.22 -2.53
C PRO A 56 -2.15 -3.05 -2.19
N ARG A 57 -2.84 -3.63 -3.19
CA ARG A 57 -4.01 -4.50 -2.95
C ARG A 57 -3.63 -5.81 -2.26
N LEU A 58 -2.50 -6.40 -2.65
CA LEU A 58 -1.97 -7.58 -1.97
C LEU A 58 -1.56 -7.27 -0.53
N ARG A 59 -0.96 -6.09 -0.27
CA ARG A 59 -0.64 -5.65 1.10
C ARG A 59 -1.89 -5.48 1.96
N MET A 60 -2.93 -4.86 1.42
CA MET A 60 -4.22 -4.72 2.09
C MET A 60 -4.80 -6.08 2.47
N ALA A 61 -4.83 -7.03 1.53
CA ALA A 61 -5.31 -8.38 1.81
C ALA A 61 -4.51 -9.07 2.93
N ALA A 62 -3.19 -8.92 2.92
CA ALA A 62 -2.32 -9.45 3.97
C ALA A 62 -2.59 -8.80 5.34
N TRP A 63 -2.77 -7.47 5.40
CA TRP A 63 -3.08 -6.78 6.65
C TRP A 63 -4.41 -7.24 7.25
N TYR A 64 -5.47 -7.35 6.45
CA TYR A 64 -6.76 -7.81 6.93
C TYR A 64 -6.78 -9.29 7.33
N TYR A 65 -5.94 -10.13 6.69
CA TYR A 65 -5.73 -11.50 7.14
C TYR A 65 -5.24 -11.53 8.59
N TYR A 66 -4.15 -10.82 8.90
CA TYR A 66 -3.62 -10.76 10.27
C TYR A 66 -4.56 -10.04 11.25
N ALA A 67 -5.21 -8.96 10.81
CA ALA A 67 -6.18 -8.25 11.63
C ALA A 67 -7.35 -9.17 12.05
N SER A 68 -7.81 -10.03 11.13
CA SER A 68 -8.87 -11.01 11.42
C SER A 68 -8.40 -12.11 12.38
N LEU A 69 -7.16 -12.59 12.22
CA LEU A 69 -6.59 -13.59 13.12
C LEU A 69 -6.39 -13.07 14.55
N LEU A 70 -5.99 -11.80 14.68
CA LEU A 70 -5.62 -11.19 15.96
C LEU A 70 -6.73 -10.33 16.57
N ASN A 71 -7.89 -10.23 15.90
CA ASN A 71 -8.98 -9.34 16.27
C ASN A 71 -8.54 -7.86 16.41
N TYR A 72 -7.78 -7.37 15.42
CA TYR A 72 -7.26 -6.00 15.36
C TYR A 72 -7.97 -5.16 14.28
N LEU A 73 -7.71 -3.85 14.31
CA LEU A 73 -8.08 -2.90 13.26
C LEU A 73 -6.86 -2.59 12.38
N VAL A 74 -7.10 -2.35 11.09
CA VAL A 74 -6.08 -1.91 10.13
C VAL A 74 -5.97 -0.39 10.14
N VAL A 75 -4.78 0.14 10.41
CA VAL A 75 -4.49 1.57 10.46
C VAL A 75 -3.88 2.04 9.13
N GLY A 76 -4.49 3.06 8.51
CA GLY A 76 -3.98 3.70 7.31
C GLY A 76 -2.98 4.81 7.57
N GLY A 77 -1.98 4.90 6.70
CA GLY A 77 -0.93 5.94 6.75
C GLY A 77 -1.24 7.20 5.94
N SER A 78 -2.40 7.29 5.28
CA SER A 78 -2.73 8.42 4.41
C SER A 78 -2.90 9.71 5.21
N ASN A 79 -2.27 10.78 4.73
CA ASN A 79 -2.40 12.13 5.29
C ASN A 79 -3.36 13.00 4.47
N ARG A 80 -3.66 14.21 4.97
CA ARG A 80 -4.61 15.15 4.34
C ARG A 80 -4.24 15.48 2.91
N ALA A 81 -2.94 15.67 2.63
CA ALA A 81 -2.43 15.92 1.29
C ALA A 81 -2.78 14.77 0.33
N GLU A 82 -2.40 13.54 0.67
CA GLU A 82 -2.66 12.35 -0.16
C GLU A 82 -4.16 12.11 -0.37
N LEU A 83 -4.97 12.24 0.69
CA LEU A 83 -6.42 12.08 0.62
C LEU A 83 -7.06 13.10 -0.31
N TYR A 84 -6.62 14.36 -0.22
CA TYR A 84 -7.18 15.45 -1.00
C TYR A 84 -6.99 15.23 -2.50
N VAL A 85 -5.78 14.87 -2.96
CA VAL A 85 -5.52 14.62 -4.38
C VAL A 85 -5.82 13.17 -4.81
N GLY A 86 -6.21 12.31 -3.87
CA GLY A 86 -6.50 10.89 -4.11
C GLY A 86 -5.28 10.09 -4.52
N TYR A 87 -4.12 10.39 -3.93
CA TYR A 87 -2.86 9.69 -4.15
C TYR A 87 -2.82 8.40 -3.30
N SER A 88 -3.62 7.43 -3.73
CA SER A 88 -3.75 6.11 -3.14
C SER A 88 -4.26 5.10 -4.16
N THR A 89 -4.00 3.82 -3.95
CA THR A 89 -4.67 2.74 -4.67
C THR A 89 -6.01 2.47 -4.01
N LYS A 90 -7.12 2.60 -4.77
CA LYS A 90 -8.46 2.27 -4.29
C LYS A 90 -8.53 0.79 -3.91
N HIS A 91 -8.98 0.51 -2.68
CA HIS A 91 -8.97 -0.83 -2.06
C HIS A 91 -7.56 -1.44 -1.95
N GLY A 92 -6.52 -0.61 -1.95
CA GLY A 92 -5.15 -0.98 -1.60
C GLY A 92 -4.80 -0.38 -0.24
N ASP A 93 -3.80 0.48 -0.22
CA ASP A 93 -3.39 1.26 0.97
C ASP A 93 -4.51 2.10 1.60
N SER A 94 -5.52 2.48 0.80
CA SER A 94 -6.71 3.21 1.28
C SER A 94 -7.81 2.31 1.86
N GLY A 95 -7.72 1.00 1.70
CA GLY A 95 -8.66 0.04 2.30
C GLY A 95 -8.24 -0.26 3.73
N VAL A 96 -8.73 0.51 4.69
CA VAL A 96 -8.34 0.47 6.10
C VAL A 96 -9.54 0.85 6.99
N ASP A 97 -9.43 0.59 8.29
CA ASP A 97 -10.51 0.87 9.24
C ASP A 97 -10.43 2.28 9.82
N ILE A 98 -9.22 2.79 10.08
CA ILE A 98 -8.99 4.14 10.64
C ILE A 98 -7.78 4.86 10.00
N MET A 99 -7.82 6.19 9.93
CA MET A 99 -6.74 7.02 9.37
C MET A 99 -6.39 8.20 10.31
N PRO A 100 -5.54 7.98 11.33
CA PRO A 100 -5.24 9.00 12.33
C PRO A 100 -4.52 10.23 11.76
N LEU A 101 -3.83 10.08 10.63
CA LEU A 101 -3.09 11.17 9.97
C LEU A 101 -3.94 11.96 8.97
N GLY A 102 -5.20 11.57 8.74
CA GLY A 102 -6.01 12.07 7.63
C GLY A 102 -6.30 13.57 7.63
N ASN A 103 -6.13 14.24 8.78
CA ASN A 103 -6.31 15.69 8.92
C ASN A 103 -5.00 16.48 8.91
N LEU A 104 -3.85 15.80 8.91
CA LEU A 104 -2.52 16.43 8.94
C LEU A 104 -1.99 16.61 7.52
N THR A 105 -1.41 17.78 7.25
CA THR A 105 -0.57 18.06 6.08
C THR A 105 0.72 17.24 6.11
N LYS A 106 1.46 17.16 5.00
CA LYS A 106 2.73 16.40 4.99
C LYS A 106 3.77 17.04 5.90
N GLY A 107 3.79 18.37 5.97
CA GLY A 107 4.58 19.15 6.92
C GLY A 107 4.29 18.79 8.37
N GLU A 108 3.02 18.82 8.79
CA GLU A 108 2.62 18.48 10.16
C GLU A 108 2.97 17.03 10.52
N VAL A 109 2.84 16.09 9.58
CA VAL A 109 3.28 14.70 9.80
C VAL A 109 4.79 14.62 10.05
N ARG A 110 5.60 15.37 9.32
CA ARG A 110 7.07 15.41 9.52
C ARG A 110 7.44 16.05 10.87
N GLU A 111 6.76 17.13 11.25
CA GLU A 111 6.96 17.80 12.54
C GLU A 111 6.63 16.86 13.70
N MET A 112 5.49 16.18 13.64
CA MET A 112 5.10 15.19 14.64
C MET A 112 6.09 14.02 14.70
N ALA A 113 6.54 13.52 13.54
CA ALA A 113 7.53 12.44 13.49
C ALA A 113 8.88 12.86 14.11
N ALA A 114 9.33 14.10 13.88
CA ALA A 114 10.52 14.65 14.52
C ALA A 114 10.34 14.76 16.05
N TYR A 115 9.17 15.21 16.51
CA TYR A 115 8.83 15.29 17.94
C TYR A 115 8.86 13.90 18.61
N LEU A 116 8.37 12.86 17.92
CA LEU A 116 8.38 11.47 18.40
C LEU A 116 9.75 10.78 18.29
N GLY A 117 10.79 11.48 17.82
CA GLY A 117 12.14 10.93 17.70
C GLY A 117 12.33 9.96 16.54
N VAL A 118 11.51 10.05 15.48
CA VAL A 118 11.71 9.25 14.27
C VAL A 118 13.10 9.58 13.67
N PRO A 119 13.91 8.57 13.32
CA PRO A 119 15.25 8.79 12.80
C PRO A 119 15.29 9.73 11.59
N LYS A 120 16.27 10.65 11.55
CA LYS A 120 16.45 11.62 10.45
C LYS A 120 16.46 10.99 9.07
N LYS A 121 17.08 9.81 8.92
CA LYS A 121 17.10 9.05 7.66
C LYS A 121 15.72 8.72 7.09
N ILE A 122 14.68 8.65 7.95
CA ILE A 122 13.29 8.43 7.53
C ILE A 122 12.63 9.77 7.17
N LEU A 123 12.87 10.81 7.97
CA LEU A 123 12.31 12.16 7.76
C LEU A 123 12.80 12.82 6.46
N GLU A 124 14.09 12.66 6.16
CA GLU A 124 14.78 13.27 5.01
C GLU A 124 14.61 12.45 3.72
N LYS A 125 14.12 11.21 3.82
CA LYS A 125 13.88 10.38 2.65
C LYS A 125 12.77 11.00 1.79
N ALA A 126 13.01 11.10 0.49
CA ALA A 126 11.98 11.50 -0.47
C ALA A 126 10.76 10.56 -0.37
N PRO A 127 9.53 11.09 -0.22
CA PRO A 127 8.32 10.28 -0.24
C PRO A 127 8.21 9.45 -1.52
N SER A 128 7.89 8.17 -1.34
CA SER A 128 7.82 7.19 -2.42
C SER A 128 6.87 6.06 -2.01
N ALA A 129 5.94 5.72 -2.92
CA ALA A 129 5.08 4.54 -2.83
C ALA A 129 5.87 3.22 -2.98
N GLY A 130 7.12 3.27 -3.44
CA GLY A 130 8.01 2.10 -3.54
C GLY A 130 7.51 1.05 -4.53
N LEU A 131 6.80 1.48 -5.59
CA LEU A 131 6.19 0.58 -6.57
C LEU A 131 7.18 0.15 -7.66
N TRP A 132 8.13 1.02 -8.00
CA TRP A 132 9.27 0.76 -8.89
C TRP A 132 10.49 1.58 -8.46
N ARG A 133 11.67 1.27 -9.03
CA ARG A 133 12.94 1.89 -8.66
C ARG A 133 12.98 3.36 -9.09
N GLY A 134 13.38 4.24 -8.17
CA GLY A 134 13.53 5.68 -8.44
C GLY A 134 12.22 6.47 -8.45
N GLN A 135 11.08 5.86 -8.14
CA GLN A 135 9.79 6.55 -8.05
C GLN A 135 9.77 7.53 -6.88
N THR A 136 9.28 8.75 -7.11
CA THR A 136 8.91 9.70 -6.06
C THR A 136 7.48 10.19 -6.24
N ASP A 137 6.82 10.50 -5.13
CA ASP A 137 5.40 10.89 -5.15
C ASP A 137 5.23 12.24 -5.86
N GLU A 138 6.15 13.19 -5.66
CA GLU A 138 6.06 14.54 -6.24
C GLU A 138 6.23 14.54 -7.77
N GLU A 139 7.12 13.70 -8.30
CA GLU A 139 7.31 13.51 -9.75
C GLU A 139 6.07 12.89 -10.39
N GLU A 140 5.48 11.87 -9.77
CA GLU A 140 4.27 11.22 -10.25
C GLU A 140 3.04 12.14 -10.16
N MET A 141 2.96 12.94 -9.10
CA MET A 141 1.88 13.90 -8.91
C MET A 141 2.01 15.11 -9.85
N GLY A 142 3.23 15.53 -10.15
CA GLY A 142 3.55 16.82 -10.78
C GLY A 142 3.24 18.00 -9.84
N ILE A 143 3.21 17.76 -8.53
CA ILE A 143 2.85 18.70 -7.46
C ILE A 143 3.75 18.39 -6.28
N THR A 144 4.40 19.42 -5.71
CA THR A 144 5.20 19.23 -4.49
C THR A 144 4.29 19.16 -3.26
N TYR A 145 4.70 18.41 -2.24
CA TYR A 145 3.98 18.39 -0.96
C TYR A 145 3.95 19.77 -0.32
N ARG A 146 5.00 20.58 -0.51
CA ARG A 146 5.03 21.97 -0.03
C ARG A 146 3.89 22.78 -0.63
N ASP A 147 3.69 22.73 -1.95
CA ASP A 147 2.62 23.50 -2.58
C ASP A 147 1.23 22.95 -2.23
N LEU A 148 1.12 21.64 -2.07
CA LEU A 148 -0.12 21.00 -1.64
C LEU A 148 -0.50 21.39 -0.21
N ASP A 149 0.47 21.41 0.72
CA ASP A 149 0.28 21.86 2.10
C ASP A 149 -0.11 23.35 2.14
N ARG A 150 0.59 24.21 1.39
CA ARG A 150 0.25 25.64 1.25
C ARG A 150 -1.19 25.81 0.79
N TYR A 151 -1.60 25.09 -0.25
CA TYR A 151 -2.96 25.12 -0.77
C TYR A 151 -3.99 24.70 0.31
N LEU A 152 -3.74 23.60 1.02
CA LEU A 152 -4.63 23.09 2.06
C LEU A 152 -4.74 23.99 3.30
N LEU A 153 -3.72 24.80 3.55
CA LEU A 153 -3.67 25.81 4.60
C LEU A 153 -4.22 27.17 4.15
N GLY A 154 -4.76 27.28 2.93
CA GLY A 154 -5.33 28.52 2.39
C GLY A 154 -4.29 29.56 1.97
N GLN A 155 -3.01 29.17 1.85
CA GLN A 155 -1.93 30.04 1.41
C GLN A 155 -1.90 30.15 -0.13
N PRO A 156 -1.35 31.26 -0.68
CA PRO A 156 -1.25 31.43 -2.13
C PRO A 156 -0.33 30.38 -2.75
N VAL A 157 -0.72 29.85 -3.91
CA VAL A 157 0.06 28.94 -4.76
C VAL A 157 -0.06 29.39 -6.22
N PRO A 158 0.92 29.06 -7.09
CA PRO A 158 0.82 29.34 -8.52
C PRO A 158 -0.48 28.80 -9.13
N GLN A 159 -1.04 29.55 -10.09
CA GLN A 159 -2.33 29.22 -10.69
C GLN A 159 -2.34 27.86 -11.39
N ASP A 160 -1.25 27.51 -12.09
CA ASP A 160 -1.11 26.20 -12.75
C ASP A 160 -1.09 25.04 -11.74
N VAL A 161 -0.49 25.25 -10.57
CA VAL A 161 -0.45 24.25 -9.49
C VAL A 161 -1.82 24.08 -8.86
N ARG A 162 -2.53 25.20 -8.59
CA ARG A 162 -3.92 25.18 -8.12
C ARG A 162 -4.82 24.35 -9.04
N GLU A 163 -4.76 24.61 -10.34
CA GLU A 163 -5.56 23.89 -11.33
C GLU A 163 -5.24 22.39 -11.37
N LYS A 164 -3.96 22.02 -11.25
CA LYS A 164 -3.56 20.60 -11.14
C LYS A 164 -4.13 19.93 -9.88
N ILE A 165 -4.07 20.61 -8.74
CA ILE A 165 -4.59 20.14 -7.45
C ILE A 165 -6.10 19.91 -7.55
N GLU A 166 -6.86 20.91 -8.01
CA GLU A 166 -8.32 20.86 -8.12
C GLU A 166 -8.78 19.82 -9.13
N ARG A 167 -8.07 19.68 -10.26
CA ARG A 167 -8.31 18.62 -11.24
C ARG A 167 -8.13 17.23 -10.64
N ARG A 168 -7.03 16.99 -9.92
CA ARG A 168 -6.78 15.71 -9.24
C ARG A 168 -7.82 15.44 -8.16
N HIS A 169 -8.18 16.44 -7.37
CA HIS A 169 -9.22 16.34 -6.35
C HIS A 169 -10.54 15.88 -7.00
N ARG A 170 -11.01 16.58 -8.03
CA ARG A 170 -12.25 16.23 -8.74
C ARG A 170 -12.20 14.82 -9.34
N ASN A 171 -11.14 14.49 -10.06
CA ASN A 171 -11.03 13.19 -10.74
C ASN A 171 -10.91 12.00 -9.78
N SER A 172 -10.52 12.24 -8.53
CA SER A 172 -10.35 11.20 -7.51
C SER A 172 -11.52 11.12 -6.52
N GLU A 173 -12.61 11.85 -6.74
CA GLU A 173 -13.76 11.87 -5.82
C GLU A 173 -14.29 10.46 -5.51
N HIS A 174 -14.36 9.60 -6.51
CA HIS A 174 -14.79 8.22 -6.38
C HIS A 174 -13.93 7.35 -5.44
N LYS A 175 -12.75 7.82 -5.01
CA LYS A 175 -11.91 7.16 -4.01
C LYS A 175 -12.26 7.55 -2.57
N ARG A 176 -12.94 8.69 -2.37
CA ARG A 176 -13.33 9.22 -1.05
C ARG A 176 -14.81 9.01 -0.72
N ARG A 177 -15.57 8.41 -1.63
CA ARG A 177 -16.98 8.07 -1.44
C ARG A 177 -17.16 6.57 -1.43
N MET A 178 -18.19 6.11 -0.72
CA MET A 178 -18.70 4.75 -0.87
C MET A 178 -19.14 4.51 -2.32
N PRO A 179 -19.11 3.26 -2.80
CA PRO A 179 -19.68 2.92 -4.10
C PRO A 179 -21.11 3.46 -4.22
N PRO A 180 -21.45 4.14 -5.33
CA PRO A 180 -22.80 4.65 -5.52
C PRO A 180 -23.80 3.48 -5.59
N VAL A 181 -24.94 3.64 -4.93
CA VAL A 181 -26.06 2.70 -4.97
C VAL A 181 -27.25 3.44 -5.61
N PRO A 182 -27.97 2.83 -6.56
CA PRO A 182 -29.14 3.47 -7.15
C PRO A 182 -30.24 3.69 -6.10
N ASP A 183 -30.99 4.77 -6.26
CA ASP A 183 -32.17 5.02 -5.43
C ASP A 183 -33.26 3.97 -5.68
N VAL A 184 -34.02 3.65 -4.63
CA VAL A 184 -35.24 2.84 -4.79
C VAL A 184 -36.31 3.77 -5.36
N ILE A 185 -36.70 3.52 -6.62
CA ILE A 185 -37.76 4.24 -7.33
C ILE A 185 -39.12 3.77 -6.82
#